data_AF-A0A4V1AEH0-F1
#
_entry.id   AF-A0A4V1AEH0-F1
#
_cell.length_a   1.000
_cell.length_b   1.000
_cell.length_c   1.000
_cell.angle_alpha   90.00
_cell.angle_beta   90.00
_cell.angle_gamma   90.00
#
_symmetry.space_group_name_H-M   'P 1'
#
loop_
_entity.id
_entity.type
_entity.pdbx_description
1 polymer ?
#
loop_
_entity_poly.entity_id
_entity_poly.type
_entity_poly.pdbx_seq_one_letter_code
_entity_poly.pdbx_strand_id
1 'polypeptide(L)'
;MPTFDEYKSAGNLAFAGKEYKRAAKIYRDAISQYGDHPVIYSNRAQCFLHLKDWTRAYRDATAGLQCDPSSKIMVKLLFRKGLAAKELGRELESIRCFQEVLSLDPANVGAQDELEKATAVPKLKKQKAEKCLLIPLEIVDELPRNFAEIVSPSPVIQKEASTCINENLVESVSEELFGKKHAASETSNSQAKNGEASPQFSEMPSMHFLRALKLVPQDKKAKSYQYVTSLDLETLQSLFKILGVDLEFFEFYLEASTRIITGENATYLASEILEKLKHMSTFNRFSLTLILCDQLLIRGLILAVKQKFPDMVNQFEELLHTSR
;
A
#
# COMPACT_ATOMS: atom_id res chain seq x y z
N MET A 1 18.95 -11.96 -35.02
CA MET A 1 18.03 -11.25 -34.09
C MET A 1 17.32 -10.16 -34.88
N PRO A 2 16.01 -9.95 -34.68
CA PRO A 2 15.28 -8.92 -35.42
C PRO A 2 15.84 -7.53 -35.08
N THR A 3 15.94 -6.67 -36.08
CA THR A 3 16.46 -5.30 -35.88
C THR A 3 15.44 -4.42 -35.14
N PHE A 4 15.90 -3.29 -34.58
CA PHE A 4 15.02 -2.32 -33.92
C PHE A 4 13.86 -1.87 -34.83
N ASP A 5 14.16 -1.57 -36.09
CA ASP A 5 13.16 -1.13 -37.06
C ASP A 5 12.17 -2.24 -37.46
N GLU A 6 12.60 -3.51 -37.47
CA GLU A 6 11.71 -4.66 -37.63
C GLU A 6 10.73 -4.78 -36.47
N TYR A 7 11.19 -4.67 -35.22
CA TYR A 7 10.29 -4.68 -34.06
C TYR A 7 9.29 -3.53 -34.08
N LYS A 8 9.77 -2.32 -34.41
CA LYS A 8 8.95 -1.12 -34.50
C LYS A 8 7.90 -1.24 -35.62
N SER A 9 8.30 -1.70 -36.80
CA SER A 9 7.38 -1.89 -37.93
C SER A 9 6.37 -3.00 -37.67
N ALA A 10 6.79 -4.15 -37.12
CA ALA A 10 5.90 -5.24 -36.74
C ALA A 10 4.88 -4.82 -35.66
N GLY A 11 5.33 -4.08 -34.64
CA GLY A 11 4.46 -3.53 -33.61
C GLY A 11 3.46 -2.52 -34.17
N ASN A 12 3.89 -1.64 -35.07
CA ASN A 12 3.03 -0.66 -35.74
C ASN A 12 1.99 -1.34 -36.66
N LEU A 13 2.37 -2.40 -37.37
CA LEU A 13 1.48 -3.18 -38.21
C LEU A 13 0.39 -3.87 -37.38
N ALA A 14 0.76 -4.50 -36.26
CA ALA A 14 -0.19 -5.09 -35.32
C ALA A 14 -1.10 -4.01 -34.68
N PHE A 15 -0.56 -2.84 -34.38
CA PHE A 15 -1.34 -1.71 -33.85
C PHE A 15 -2.36 -1.17 -34.87
N ALA A 16 -1.96 -1.05 -36.15
CA ALA A 16 -2.85 -0.66 -37.24
C ALA A 16 -3.97 -1.69 -37.46
N GLY A 17 -3.67 -2.99 -37.27
CA GLY A 17 -4.66 -4.06 -37.23
C GLY A 17 -5.58 -4.07 -36.01
N LYS A 18 -5.49 -3.08 -35.11
CA LYS A 18 -6.20 -3.01 -33.82
C LYS A 18 -5.90 -4.18 -32.87
N GLU A 19 -4.84 -4.93 -33.12
CA GLU A 19 -4.41 -6.05 -32.27
C GLU A 19 -3.51 -5.54 -31.13
N TYR A 20 -4.04 -4.67 -30.27
CA TYR A 20 -3.26 -3.96 -29.25
C TYR A 20 -2.53 -4.89 -28.26
N LYS A 21 -3.13 -6.04 -27.92
CA LYS A 21 -2.48 -7.05 -27.05
C LYS A 21 -1.28 -7.69 -27.73
N ARG A 22 -1.37 -7.97 -29.04
CA ARG A 22 -0.26 -8.54 -29.81
C ARG A 22 0.85 -7.50 -29.99
N ALA A 23 0.50 -6.27 -30.35
CA ALA A 23 1.43 -5.16 -30.44
C ALA A 23 2.20 -4.94 -29.12
N ALA A 24 1.51 -4.97 -27.98
CA ALA A 24 2.14 -4.83 -26.67
C ALA A 24 3.15 -5.96 -26.36
N LYS A 25 2.87 -7.20 -26.78
CA LYS A 25 3.82 -8.32 -26.65
C LYS A 25 5.06 -8.09 -27.51
N ILE A 26 4.90 -7.69 -28.78
CA ILE A 26 6.01 -7.39 -29.68
C ILE A 26 6.89 -6.28 -29.10
N TYR A 27 6.28 -5.21 -28.56
CA TYR A 27 7.05 -4.13 -27.91
C TYR A 27 7.72 -4.54 -26.61
N ARG A 28 7.15 -5.49 -25.85
CA ARG A 28 7.84 -6.07 -24.69
C ARG A 28 9.10 -6.82 -25.13
N ASP A 29 9.01 -7.63 -26.17
CA ASP A 29 10.16 -8.37 -26.68
C ASP A 29 11.23 -7.41 -27.23
N ALA A 30 10.79 -6.31 -27.85
CA ALA A 30 11.68 -5.23 -28.26
C ALA A 30 12.37 -4.54 -27.07
N ILE A 31 11.66 -4.28 -25.96
CA ILE A 31 12.25 -3.69 -24.74
C ILE A 31 13.30 -4.62 -24.11
N SER A 32 13.11 -5.94 -24.18
CA SER A 32 14.10 -6.89 -23.68
C SER A 32 15.44 -6.82 -24.43
N GLN A 33 15.45 -6.31 -25.67
CA GLN A 33 16.65 -6.20 -26.51
C GLN A 33 17.15 -4.75 -26.65
N TYR A 34 16.23 -3.79 -26.65
CA TYR A 34 16.42 -2.38 -26.99
C TYR A 34 15.81 -1.47 -25.90
N GLY A 35 16.02 -1.84 -24.64
CA GLY A 35 15.42 -1.21 -23.46
C GLY A 35 15.81 0.24 -23.22
N ASP A 36 16.80 0.76 -23.94
CA ASP A 36 17.27 2.14 -23.86
C ASP A 36 16.52 3.08 -24.81
N HIS A 37 15.66 2.56 -25.70
CA HIS A 37 14.98 3.36 -26.70
C HIS A 37 13.58 3.83 -26.23
N PRO A 38 13.37 5.13 -25.97
CA PRO A 38 12.11 5.66 -25.43
C PRO A 38 10.91 5.52 -26.38
N VAL A 39 11.16 5.39 -27.68
CA VAL A 39 10.12 5.19 -28.71
C VAL A 39 9.29 3.94 -28.43
N ILE A 40 9.94 2.84 -28.01
CA ILE A 40 9.26 1.56 -27.80
C ILE A 40 8.30 1.66 -26.62
N TYR A 41 8.76 2.25 -25.51
CA TYR A 41 7.91 2.52 -24.34
C TYR A 41 6.72 3.39 -24.70
N SER A 42 6.94 4.44 -25.49
CA SER A 42 5.87 5.31 -25.96
C SER A 42 4.81 4.50 -26.72
N ASN A 43 5.23 3.69 -27.70
CA ASN A 43 4.30 2.90 -28.51
C ASN A 43 3.58 1.81 -27.71
N ARG A 44 4.26 1.18 -26.74
CA ARG A 44 3.64 0.21 -25.83
C ARG A 44 2.63 0.87 -24.89
N ALA A 45 2.94 2.06 -24.37
CA ALA A 45 2.02 2.86 -23.57
C ALA A 45 0.74 3.19 -24.35
N GLN A 46 0.86 3.54 -25.64
CA GLN A 46 -0.31 3.75 -26.50
C GLN A 46 -1.18 2.49 -26.63
N CYS A 47 -0.57 1.31 -26.77
CA CYS A 47 -1.30 0.05 -26.81
C CYS A 47 -2.12 -0.14 -25.52
N PHE A 48 -1.51 0.15 -24.36
CA PHE A 48 -2.20 0.04 -23.07
C PHE A 48 -3.30 1.08 -22.87
N LEU A 49 -3.15 2.30 -23.40
CA LEU A 49 -4.24 3.29 -23.43
C LEU A 49 -5.46 2.76 -24.22
N HIS A 50 -5.27 2.13 -25.37
CA HIS A 50 -6.37 1.53 -26.13
C HIS A 50 -6.99 0.30 -25.43
N LEU A 51 -6.19 -0.41 -24.65
CA LEU A 51 -6.65 -1.53 -23.81
C LEU A 51 -7.32 -1.08 -22.50
N LYS A 52 -7.39 0.24 -22.24
CA LYS A 52 -7.85 0.83 -20.98
C LYS A 52 -7.10 0.34 -19.74
N ASP A 53 -5.84 -0.07 -19.94
CA ASP A 53 -4.96 -0.42 -18.84
C ASP A 53 -4.08 0.78 -18.47
N TRP A 54 -4.67 1.67 -17.70
CA TRP A 54 -4.07 2.94 -17.32
C TRP A 54 -2.82 2.75 -16.45
N THR A 55 -2.81 1.73 -15.59
CA THR A 55 -1.67 1.43 -14.70
C THR A 55 -0.41 1.09 -15.49
N ARG A 56 -0.52 0.20 -16.48
CA ARG A 56 0.61 -0.19 -17.33
C ARG A 56 1.00 0.93 -18.29
N ALA A 57 0.04 1.67 -18.83
CA ALA A 57 0.31 2.83 -19.68
C ALA A 57 1.12 3.90 -18.94
N TYR A 58 0.72 4.23 -17.70
CA TYR A 58 1.42 5.19 -16.86
C TYR A 58 2.85 4.74 -16.53
N ARG A 59 3.04 3.47 -16.18
CA ARG A 59 4.37 2.89 -15.90
C ARG A 59 5.28 2.96 -17.12
N ASP A 60 4.79 2.56 -18.29
CA ASP A 60 5.57 2.59 -19.53
C ASP A 60 5.92 4.00 -19.95
N ALA A 61 4.98 4.94 -19.85
CA ALA A 61 5.25 6.33 -20.14
C ALA A 61 6.32 6.90 -19.20
N THR A 62 6.26 6.58 -17.90
CA THR A 62 7.26 7.00 -16.91
C THR A 62 8.64 6.40 -17.19
N ALA A 63 8.72 5.10 -17.50
CA ALA A 63 9.97 4.46 -17.88
C ALA A 63 10.57 5.07 -19.15
N GLY A 64 9.74 5.36 -20.17
CA GLY A 64 10.21 6.01 -21.38
C GLY A 64 10.75 7.42 -21.16
N LEU A 65 10.25 8.16 -20.15
CA LEU A 65 10.78 9.49 -19.79
C LEU A 65 12.16 9.39 -19.13
N GLN A 66 12.51 8.25 -18.52
CA GLN A 66 13.82 8.00 -17.91
C GLN A 66 14.90 7.64 -18.94
N CYS A 67 14.53 7.30 -20.18
CA CYS A 67 15.45 6.91 -21.25
C CYS A 67 15.89 8.09 -22.14
N ASP A 68 16.02 9.30 -21.57
CA ASP A 68 16.42 10.54 -22.27
C ASP A 68 15.78 10.74 -23.66
N PRO A 69 14.44 10.85 -23.74
CA PRO A 69 13.76 11.01 -25.03
C PRO A 69 14.06 12.35 -25.69
N SER A 70 14.15 12.34 -27.01
CA SER A 70 14.14 13.58 -27.79
C SER A 70 12.86 14.37 -27.52
N SER A 71 12.91 15.70 -27.68
CA SER A 71 11.77 16.60 -27.42
C SER A 71 10.44 16.10 -28.02
N LYS A 72 10.45 15.60 -29.26
CA LYS A 72 9.25 15.04 -29.93
C LYS A 72 8.70 13.78 -29.27
N ILE A 73 9.57 12.93 -28.73
CA ILE A 73 9.17 11.68 -28.05
C ILE A 73 8.74 11.99 -26.62
N MET A 74 9.43 12.93 -25.96
CA MET A 74 9.12 13.47 -24.64
C MET A 74 7.68 13.98 -24.60
N VAL A 75 7.28 14.82 -25.57
CA VAL A 75 5.90 15.33 -25.72
C VAL A 75 4.88 14.19 -25.78
N LYS A 76 5.15 13.14 -26.57
CA LYS A 76 4.24 11.98 -26.69
C LYS A 76 4.14 11.18 -25.41
N LEU A 77 5.26 10.97 -24.71
CA LEU A 77 5.30 10.24 -23.45
C LEU A 77 4.58 11.00 -22.34
N LEU A 78 4.84 12.30 -22.19
CA LEU A 78 4.16 13.16 -21.21
C LEU A 78 2.65 13.21 -21.48
N PHE A 79 2.24 13.36 -22.73
CA PHE A 79 0.82 13.35 -23.10
C PHE A 79 0.14 12.02 -22.73
N ARG A 80 0.80 10.89 -23.04
CA ARG A 80 0.30 9.54 -22.69
C ARG A 80 0.27 9.31 -21.17
N LYS A 81 1.27 9.81 -20.45
CA LYS A 81 1.33 9.78 -18.98
C LYS A 81 0.18 10.59 -18.37
N GLY A 82 -0.08 11.80 -18.88
CA GLY A 82 -1.19 12.65 -18.46
C GLY A 82 -2.54 11.98 -18.65
N LEU A 83 -2.80 11.42 -19.84
CA LEU A 83 -4.03 10.66 -20.10
C LEU A 83 -4.22 9.47 -19.15
N ALA A 84 -3.16 8.69 -18.91
CA ALA A 84 -3.22 7.58 -17.97
C ALA A 84 -3.44 8.05 -16.52
N ALA A 85 -2.79 9.13 -16.10
CA ALA A 85 -2.94 9.71 -14.77
C ALA A 85 -4.36 10.24 -14.52
N LYS A 86 -4.97 10.88 -15.53
CA LYS A 86 -6.36 11.32 -15.51
C LYS A 86 -7.33 10.17 -15.21
N GLU A 87 -7.21 9.07 -15.96
CA GLU A 87 -8.08 7.90 -15.78
C GLU A 87 -7.83 7.15 -14.46
N LEU A 88 -6.64 7.30 -13.87
CA LEU A 88 -6.30 6.78 -12.54
C LEU A 88 -6.78 7.68 -11.38
N GLY A 89 -7.47 8.79 -11.67
CA GLY A 89 -7.92 9.75 -10.65
C GLY A 89 -6.82 10.66 -10.09
N ARG A 90 -5.65 10.69 -10.74
CA ARG A 90 -4.50 11.53 -10.35
C ARG A 90 -4.53 12.86 -11.10
N GLU A 91 -5.55 13.66 -10.83
CA GLU A 91 -5.86 14.89 -11.58
C GLU A 91 -4.73 15.92 -11.53
N LEU A 92 -4.15 16.16 -10.34
CA LEU A 92 -3.03 17.10 -10.18
C LEU A 92 -1.81 16.69 -11.02
N GLU A 93 -1.52 15.39 -11.09
CA GLU A 93 -0.39 14.89 -11.87
C GLU A 93 -0.68 14.97 -13.37
N SER A 94 -1.92 14.70 -13.78
CA SER A 94 -2.37 14.87 -15.15
C SER A 94 -2.22 16.31 -15.62
N ILE A 95 -2.64 17.29 -14.81
CA ILE A 95 -2.52 18.72 -15.11
C ILE A 95 -1.06 19.11 -15.33
N ARG A 96 -0.15 18.68 -14.44
CA ARG A 96 1.29 18.92 -14.59
C ARG A 96 1.83 18.35 -15.88
N CYS A 97 1.48 17.11 -16.21
CA CYS A 97 1.92 16.48 -17.46
C CYS A 97 1.47 17.27 -18.69
N PHE A 98 0.22 17.76 -18.73
CA PHE A 98 -0.26 18.56 -19.86
C PHE A 98 0.38 19.96 -19.92
N GLN A 99 0.64 20.58 -18.77
CA GLN A 99 1.39 21.85 -18.71
C GLN A 99 2.82 21.69 -19.26
N GLU A 100 3.50 20.60 -18.90
CA GLU A 100 4.82 20.27 -19.45
C GLU A 100 4.78 19.95 -20.95
N VAL A 101 3.69 19.34 -21.44
CA VAL A 101 3.50 19.17 -22.89
C VAL A 101 3.40 20.53 -23.59
N LEU A 102 2.63 21.47 -23.04
CA LEU A 102 2.45 22.79 -23.65
C LEU A 102 3.68 23.68 -23.56
N SER A 103 4.57 23.46 -22.58
CA SER A 103 5.86 24.16 -22.53
C SER A 103 6.82 23.68 -23.62
N LEU A 104 6.75 22.40 -23.99
CA LEU A 104 7.57 21.81 -25.06
C LEU A 104 6.97 21.99 -26.46
N ASP A 105 5.65 21.88 -26.58
CA ASP A 105 4.88 22.03 -27.81
C ASP A 105 3.61 22.87 -27.55
N PRO A 106 3.72 24.21 -27.62
CA PRO A 106 2.60 25.12 -27.36
C PRO A 106 1.44 24.97 -28.34
N ALA A 107 1.67 24.40 -29.53
CA ALA A 107 0.68 24.22 -30.58
C ALA A 107 -0.12 22.92 -30.44
N ASN A 108 0.14 22.12 -29.40
CA ASN A 108 -0.55 20.85 -29.19
C ASN A 108 -1.99 21.06 -28.68
N VAL A 109 -2.93 21.16 -29.62
CA VAL A 109 -4.37 21.32 -29.37
C VAL A 109 -4.91 20.23 -28.43
N GLY A 110 -4.45 18.98 -28.57
CA GLY A 110 -4.91 17.89 -27.72
C GLY A 110 -4.54 18.08 -26.25
N ALA A 111 -3.36 18.62 -25.96
CA ALA A 111 -2.94 18.93 -24.59
C ALA A 111 -3.68 20.16 -24.03
N GLN A 112 -3.98 21.16 -24.88
CA GLN A 112 -4.80 22.31 -24.49
C GLN A 112 -6.22 21.86 -24.10
N ASP A 113 -6.86 21.05 -24.94
CA ASP A 113 -8.22 20.52 -24.70
C ASP A 113 -8.29 19.69 -23.42
N GLU A 114 -7.30 18.81 -23.19
CA GLU A 114 -7.27 17.97 -22.00
C GLU A 114 -6.95 18.77 -20.73
N LEU A 115 -6.11 19.81 -20.83
CA LEU A 115 -5.84 20.73 -19.73
C LEU A 115 -7.07 21.60 -19.42
N GLU A 116 -7.78 22.11 -20.43
CA GLU A 116 -9.03 22.84 -20.25
C GLU A 116 -10.06 21.94 -19.58
N LYS A 117 -10.23 20.68 -20.00
CA LYS A 117 -11.14 19.73 -19.34
C LYS A 117 -10.74 19.40 -17.90
N ALA A 118 -9.43 19.32 -17.60
CA ALA A 118 -8.93 19.01 -16.27
C ALA A 118 -8.93 20.21 -15.31
N THR A 119 -8.87 21.43 -15.85
CA THR A 119 -8.91 22.68 -15.07
C THR A 119 -10.30 23.32 -15.06
N ALA A 120 -11.18 22.91 -15.99
CA ALA A 120 -12.58 23.24 -15.98
C ALA A 120 -13.14 22.75 -14.65
N VAL A 121 -13.32 23.72 -13.75
CA VAL A 121 -13.91 23.51 -12.43
C VAL A 121 -15.09 22.58 -12.63
N PRO A 122 -15.14 21.41 -11.97
CA PRO A 122 -16.33 20.61 -12.05
C PRO A 122 -17.46 21.53 -11.61
N LYS A 123 -18.38 21.86 -12.54
CA LYS A 123 -19.78 21.96 -12.17
C LYS A 123 -20.03 20.62 -11.55
N LEU A 124 -19.86 20.54 -10.24
CA LEU A 124 -20.09 19.36 -9.43
C LEU A 124 -21.33 18.74 -10.05
N LYS A 125 -21.21 17.51 -10.57
CA LYS A 125 -22.39 16.66 -10.60
C LYS A 125 -22.92 16.79 -9.20
N LYS A 126 -24.04 17.51 -9.03
CA LYS A 126 -24.74 17.64 -7.77
C LYS A 126 -25.10 16.22 -7.37
N GLN A 127 -24.17 15.49 -6.76
CA GLN A 127 -24.53 14.67 -5.63
C GLN A 127 -25.36 15.62 -4.79
N LYS A 128 -26.63 15.29 -4.57
CA LYS A 128 -27.54 16.11 -3.78
C LYS A 128 -26.76 16.51 -2.53
N ALA A 129 -26.28 17.76 -2.51
CA ALA A 129 -25.68 18.31 -1.33
C ALA A 129 -26.85 18.30 -0.36
N GLU A 130 -26.83 17.36 0.58
CA GLU A 130 -27.61 17.51 1.79
C GLU A 130 -27.34 18.93 2.25
N LYS A 131 -28.40 19.73 2.37
CA LYS A 131 -28.35 21.15 2.71
C LYS A 131 -27.29 21.31 3.80
N CYS A 132 -26.15 21.93 3.48
CA CYS A 132 -25.24 22.37 4.50
C CYS A 132 -26.03 23.36 5.35
N LEU A 133 -26.44 22.93 6.54
CA LEU A 133 -27.10 23.78 7.51
C LEU A 133 -26.05 24.80 7.96
N LEU A 134 -26.33 26.07 7.73
CA LEU A 134 -25.58 27.15 8.37
C LEU A 134 -25.85 27.04 9.86
N ILE A 135 -24.90 26.49 10.61
CA ILE A 135 -24.93 26.50 12.07
C ILE A 135 -24.60 27.95 12.49
N PRO A 136 -25.51 28.66 13.18
CA PRO A 136 -25.19 29.98 13.70
C PRO A 136 -24.02 29.88 14.67
N LEU A 137 -22.96 30.62 14.40
CA LEU A 137 -21.84 30.76 15.32
C LEU A 137 -22.16 31.90 16.29
N GLU A 138 -22.53 31.54 17.51
CA GLU A 138 -22.66 32.47 18.63
C GLU A 138 -21.37 32.39 19.47
N ILE A 139 -20.63 33.49 19.56
CA ILE A 139 -19.42 33.55 20.38
C ILE A 139 -19.89 33.73 21.83
N VAL A 140 -19.63 32.74 22.67
CA VAL A 140 -20.01 32.76 24.08
C VAL A 140 -18.75 32.74 24.92
N ASP A 141 -18.65 33.67 25.88
CA ASP A 141 -17.47 33.79 26.76
C ASP A 141 -17.39 32.64 27.79
N GLU A 142 -18.51 31.97 28.07
CA GLU A 142 -18.62 30.85 29.00
C GLU A 142 -19.33 29.65 28.34
N LEU A 143 -18.94 28.42 28.74
CA LEU A 143 -19.50 27.19 28.18
C LEU A 143 -21.02 27.12 28.44
N PRO A 144 -21.87 27.07 27.39
CA PRO A 144 -23.31 27.06 27.58
C PRO A 144 -23.75 25.83 28.40
N ARG A 145 -24.72 26.01 29.31
CA ARG A 145 -25.15 24.97 30.27
C ARG A 145 -25.53 23.63 29.62
N ASN A 146 -26.02 23.66 28.37
CA ASN A 146 -26.36 22.46 27.59
C ASN A 146 -25.14 21.58 27.26
N PHE A 147 -23.92 22.13 27.27
CA PHE A 147 -22.67 21.40 27.08
C PHE A 147 -22.07 20.90 28.40
N ALA A 148 -22.59 21.34 29.55
CA ALA A 148 -22.10 20.90 30.85
C ALA A 148 -22.36 19.39 31.08
N GLU A 149 -23.40 18.83 30.48
CA GLU A 149 -23.71 17.38 30.52
C GLU A 149 -22.67 16.52 29.78
N ILE A 150 -22.00 17.06 28.75
CA ILE A 150 -20.91 16.36 28.02
C ILE A 150 -19.63 16.29 28.88
N VAL A 151 -19.47 17.27 29.79
CA VAL A 151 -18.30 17.38 30.66
C VAL A 151 -18.44 16.52 31.93
N SER A 152 -19.65 16.09 32.29
CA SER A 152 -19.85 15.12 33.37
C SER A 152 -19.62 13.69 32.87
N PRO A 153 -18.65 12.93 33.41
CA PRO A 153 -18.46 11.54 33.03
C PRO A 153 -19.56 10.71 33.69
N SER A 154 -20.44 10.12 32.88
CA SER A 154 -21.19 8.93 33.28
C SER A 154 -21.39 7.98 32.12
N PRO A 155 -21.45 6.67 32.40
CA PRO A 155 -20.78 5.68 31.57
C PRO A 155 -21.72 4.96 30.60
N VAL A 156 -21.10 4.43 29.54
CA VAL A 156 -21.59 3.37 28.62
C VAL A 156 -22.61 3.83 27.57
N ILE A 157 -22.26 3.64 26.27
CA ILE A 157 -22.96 2.72 25.33
C ILE A 157 -22.35 2.82 23.91
N GLN A 158 -21.74 1.68 23.52
CA GLN A 158 -21.76 0.97 22.24
C GLN A 158 -21.25 1.67 20.95
N LYS A 159 -20.01 1.34 20.56
CA LYS A 159 -19.50 1.50 19.19
C LYS A 159 -20.12 0.42 18.29
N GLU A 160 -20.99 0.82 17.39
CA GLU A 160 -21.30 0.03 16.19
C GLU A 160 -20.16 0.21 15.18
N ALA A 161 -19.32 -0.81 15.04
CA ALA A 161 -18.25 -0.86 14.05
C ALA A 161 -18.81 -1.37 12.71
N SER A 162 -19.13 -0.45 11.80
CA SER A 162 -19.30 -0.78 10.38
C SER A 162 -17.91 -1.01 9.77
N THR A 163 -17.49 -2.26 9.70
CA THR A 163 -16.31 -2.68 8.92
C THR A 163 -16.78 -3.18 7.57
N CYS A 164 -16.51 -2.44 6.51
CA CYS A 164 -16.66 -2.92 5.14
C CYS A 164 -15.48 -3.84 4.84
N ILE A 165 -15.69 -5.15 4.98
CA ILE A 165 -14.72 -6.20 4.68
C ILE A 165 -14.73 -6.46 3.18
N ASN A 166 -13.57 -6.38 2.53
CA ASN A 166 -13.38 -6.81 1.15
C ASN A 166 -12.84 -8.25 1.18
N GLU A 167 -13.74 -9.23 1.16
CA GLU A 167 -13.43 -10.67 1.38
C GLU A 167 -12.30 -11.19 0.47
N ASN A 168 -12.24 -10.72 -0.78
CA ASN A 168 -11.23 -11.13 -1.76
C ASN A 168 -9.78 -10.82 -1.34
N LEU A 169 -9.54 -9.79 -0.52
CA LEU A 169 -8.18 -9.46 -0.05
C LEU A 169 -7.70 -10.47 1.00
N VAL A 170 -8.60 -10.91 1.88
CA VAL A 170 -8.32 -11.88 2.94
C VAL A 170 -8.03 -13.26 2.36
N GLU A 171 -8.73 -13.64 1.28
CA GLU A 171 -8.45 -14.88 0.54
C GLU A 171 -7.04 -14.86 -0.06
N SER A 172 -6.65 -13.78 -0.76
CA SER A 172 -5.32 -13.69 -1.40
C SER A 172 -4.17 -13.77 -0.39
N VAL A 173 -4.30 -13.07 0.74
CA VAL A 173 -3.31 -13.11 1.84
C VAL A 173 -3.30 -14.50 2.48
N SER A 174 -4.45 -15.14 2.64
CA SER A 174 -4.53 -16.51 3.19
C SER A 174 -3.97 -17.57 2.24
N GLU A 175 -4.15 -17.42 0.92
CA GLU A 175 -3.60 -18.34 -0.08
C GLU A 175 -2.07 -18.25 -0.15
N GLU A 176 -1.53 -17.03 0.00
CA GLU A 176 -0.09 -16.77 0.04
C GLU A 176 0.55 -17.24 1.35
N LEU A 177 -0.17 -17.18 2.49
CA LEU A 177 0.34 -17.60 3.82
C LEU A 177 0.24 -19.11 4.11
N PHE A 178 -0.74 -19.83 3.57
CA PHE A 178 -1.05 -21.19 4.05
C PHE A 178 -0.94 -22.30 3.00
N GLY A 179 -0.73 -21.96 1.73
CA GLY A 179 -0.64 -22.91 0.63
C GLY A 179 -1.97 -23.63 0.35
N LYS A 180 -2.25 -23.90 -0.94
CA LYS A 180 -3.41 -24.72 -1.33
C LYS A 180 -3.24 -26.16 -0.82
N LYS A 181 -4.27 -26.72 -0.17
CA LYS A 181 -4.40 -28.19 -0.08
C LYS A 181 -4.60 -28.71 -1.51
N HIS A 182 -3.65 -29.51 -1.99
CA HIS A 182 -3.78 -30.20 -3.27
C HIS A 182 -5.04 -31.09 -3.29
N ALA A 183 -5.91 -30.86 -4.26
CA ALA A 183 -6.75 -31.90 -4.84
C ALA A 183 -6.30 -32.08 -6.30
N ALA A 184 -6.18 -33.35 -6.68
CA ALA A 184 -5.35 -33.86 -7.77
C ALA A 184 -5.81 -33.54 -9.19
N SER A 185 -4.82 -33.36 -10.08
CA SER A 185 -4.69 -33.83 -11.49
C SER A 185 -3.64 -32.94 -12.18
N GLU A 186 -2.38 -33.39 -12.32
CA GLU A 186 -1.83 -34.07 -13.52
C GLU A 186 -1.94 -33.18 -14.78
N THR A 187 -0.92 -32.73 -15.50
CA THR A 187 0.46 -33.16 -15.86
C THR A 187 1.12 -31.92 -16.52
N SER A 188 2.43 -31.65 -16.65
CA SER A 188 3.62 -32.48 -16.85
C SER A 188 4.92 -31.64 -16.67
N ASN A 189 5.93 -32.25 -16.01
CA ASN A 189 7.41 -32.14 -16.13
C ASN A 189 8.09 -30.75 -16.20
N SER A 190 9.13 -30.44 -15.41
CA SER A 190 10.31 -31.29 -15.15
C SER A 190 11.08 -30.98 -13.86
N GLN A 191 11.49 -32.08 -13.20
CA GLN A 191 12.76 -32.33 -12.47
C GLN A 191 13.01 -31.70 -11.09
N ALA A 192 12.95 -32.60 -10.11
CA ALA A 192 13.36 -32.47 -8.72
C ALA A 192 14.89 -32.44 -8.53
N LYS A 193 15.33 -31.65 -7.55
CA LYS A 193 16.39 -32.06 -6.61
C LYS A 193 15.98 -31.65 -5.19
N ASN A 194 16.22 -32.59 -4.29
CA ASN A 194 15.78 -32.64 -2.90
C ASN A 194 16.49 -31.61 -2.01
N GLY A 195 15.73 -31.05 -1.07
CA GLY A 195 16.19 -30.27 0.08
C GLY A 195 14.96 -29.79 0.85
N GLU A 196 14.88 -30.08 2.13
CA GLU A 196 13.74 -29.84 3.02
C GLU A 196 13.17 -28.41 2.88
N ALA A 197 11.94 -28.30 2.37
CA ALA A 197 11.31 -27.01 2.11
C ALA A 197 10.64 -26.48 3.39
N SER A 198 11.41 -25.70 4.15
CA SER A 198 10.84 -24.62 4.97
C SER A 198 10.05 -23.68 4.06
N PRO A 199 8.87 -23.17 4.49
CA PRO A 199 8.06 -22.29 3.67
C PRO A 199 8.86 -21.02 3.38
N GLN A 200 9.23 -20.85 2.11
CA GLN A 200 10.09 -19.78 1.62
C GLN A 200 9.29 -18.47 1.63
N PHE A 201 9.30 -17.77 2.75
CA PHE A 201 8.79 -16.42 2.85
C PHE A 201 9.68 -15.48 2.02
N SER A 202 9.08 -14.58 1.25
CA SER A 202 9.79 -13.45 0.62
C SER A 202 10.65 -12.75 1.67
N GLU A 203 11.96 -12.64 1.41
CA GLU A 203 13.00 -12.16 2.35
C GLU A 203 12.72 -10.77 2.95
N MET A 204 11.76 -10.01 2.40
CA MET A 204 11.34 -8.73 2.94
C MET A 204 9.81 -8.55 2.82
N PRO A 205 9.05 -8.50 3.94
CA PRO A 205 7.60 -8.28 3.89
C PRO A 205 7.24 -6.81 3.62
N SER A 206 6.12 -6.57 2.95
CA SER A 206 5.58 -5.20 2.79
C SER A 206 4.75 -4.78 4.00
N MET A 207 4.78 -3.49 4.38
CA MET A 207 3.89 -2.96 5.43
C MET A 207 2.40 -3.20 5.14
N HIS A 208 2.00 -3.19 3.86
CA HIS A 208 0.62 -3.52 3.47
C HIS A 208 0.27 -4.98 3.83
N PHE A 209 1.20 -5.90 3.61
CA PHE A 209 1.04 -7.31 3.97
C PHE A 209 0.91 -7.47 5.50
N LEU A 210 1.80 -6.83 6.25
CA LEU A 210 1.80 -6.90 7.72
C LEU A 210 0.50 -6.34 8.32
N ARG A 211 -0.04 -5.26 7.75
CA ARG A 211 -1.35 -4.71 8.13
C ARG A 211 -2.49 -5.69 7.83
N ALA A 212 -2.43 -6.41 6.72
CA ALA A 212 -3.45 -7.37 6.34
C ALA A 212 -3.51 -8.58 7.29
N LEU A 213 -2.44 -8.89 8.03
CA LEU A 213 -2.43 -9.97 9.03
C LEU A 213 -3.48 -9.77 10.13
N LYS A 214 -3.82 -8.52 10.44
CA LYS A 214 -4.87 -8.20 11.41
C LYS A 214 -6.26 -8.71 10.99
N LEU A 215 -6.49 -8.82 9.68
CA LEU A 215 -7.76 -9.27 9.08
C LEU A 215 -7.87 -10.80 8.98
N VAL A 216 -6.80 -11.54 9.25
CA VAL A 216 -6.79 -13.00 9.16
C VAL A 216 -7.71 -13.61 10.23
N PRO A 217 -8.53 -14.64 9.89
CA PRO A 217 -9.38 -15.33 10.85
C PRO A 217 -8.59 -15.94 12.02
N GLN A 218 -9.17 -15.93 13.23
CA GLN A 218 -8.52 -16.35 14.49
C GLN A 218 -7.84 -17.72 14.42
N ASP A 219 -8.46 -18.70 13.75
CA ASP A 219 -7.94 -20.07 13.60
C ASP A 219 -6.59 -20.14 12.89
N LYS A 220 -6.29 -19.14 12.05
CA LYS A 220 -5.06 -19.03 11.26
C LYS A 220 -4.08 -18.01 11.84
N LYS A 221 -4.47 -17.24 12.85
CA LYS A 221 -3.63 -16.19 13.43
C LYS A 221 -2.40 -16.72 14.17
N ALA A 222 -2.43 -17.96 14.69
CA ALA A 222 -1.31 -18.53 15.44
C ALA A 222 0.02 -18.49 14.65
N LYS A 223 -0.02 -18.86 13.37
CA LYS A 223 1.15 -18.81 12.48
C LYS A 223 1.55 -17.37 12.14
N SER A 224 0.57 -16.48 11.97
CA SER A 224 0.81 -15.05 11.74
C SER A 224 1.49 -14.38 12.93
N TYR A 225 1.12 -14.73 14.16
CA TYR A 225 1.76 -14.25 15.37
C TYR A 225 3.21 -14.73 15.48
N GLN A 226 3.45 -16.00 15.17
CA GLN A 226 4.81 -16.55 15.12
C GLN A 226 5.67 -15.82 14.08
N TYR A 227 5.13 -15.57 12.90
CA TYR A 227 5.84 -14.85 11.83
C TYR A 227 6.20 -13.41 12.23
N VAL A 228 5.25 -12.66 12.79
CA VAL A 228 5.47 -11.24 13.14
C VAL A 228 6.47 -11.09 14.29
N THR A 229 6.44 -12.01 15.25
CA THR A 229 7.40 -11.99 16.35
C THR A 229 8.77 -12.52 15.97
N SER A 230 8.89 -13.34 14.92
CA SER A 230 10.18 -13.80 14.39
C SER A 230 10.86 -12.82 13.42
N LEU A 231 10.29 -11.63 13.17
CA LEU A 231 10.91 -10.64 12.29
C LEU A 231 12.20 -10.08 12.88
N ASP A 232 13.27 -10.02 12.09
CA ASP A 232 14.57 -9.50 12.51
C ASP A 232 14.55 -7.98 12.69
N LEU A 233 15.44 -7.46 13.55
CA LEU A 233 15.54 -6.01 13.80
C LEU A 233 15.86 -5.21 12.52
N GLU A 234 16.70 -5.77 11.63
CA GLU A 234 17.05 -5.14 10.35
C GLU A 234 15.81 -4.97 9.44
N THR A 235 14.93 -5.96 9.42
CA THR A 235 13.68 -5.90 8.65
C THR A 235 12.75 -4.83 9.21
N LEU A 236 12.57 -4.77 10.53
CA LEU A 236 11.77 -3.71 11.17
C LEU A 236 12.34 -2.32 10.91
N GLN A 237 13.67 -2.17 10.97
CA GLN A 237 14.35 -0.91 10.68
C GLN A 237 14.08 -0.44 9.25
N SER A 238 14.20 -1.36 8.28
CA SER A 238 13.94 -1.03 6.89
C SER A 238 12.49 -0.61 6.62
N LEU A 239 11.54 -1.23 7.33
CA LEU A 239 10.11 -0.96 7.18
C LEU A 239 9.70 0.39 7.75
N PHE A 240 10.21 0.74 8.93
CA PHE A 240 9.84 1.98 9.61
C PHE A 240 10.67 3.20 9.20
N LYS A 241 11.77 3.01 8.46
CA LYS A 241 12.69 4.10 8.07
C LYS A 241 12.01 5.28 7.38
N ILE A 242 10.99 5.04 6.55
CA ILE A 242 10.34 6.08 5.74
C ILE A 242 9.06 6.59 6.40
N LEU A 243 8.18 5.67 6.83
CA LEU A 243 6.80 6.00 7.24
C LEU A 243 6.61 6.09 8.76
N GLY A 244 7.59 5.63 9.54
CA GLY A 244 7.46 5.44 10.98
C GLY A 244 6.70 4.16 11.35
N VAL A 245 6.40 4.01 12.64
CA VAL A 245 5.62 2.88 13.15
C VAL A 245 4.16 3.01 12.70
N ASP A 246 3.60 1.92 12.19
CA ASP A 246 2.20 1.83 11.73
C ASP A 246 1.30 1.32 12.86
N LEU A 247 0.12 1.93 13.02
CA LEU A 247 -0.79 1.65 14.13
C LEU A 247 -1.36 0.24 14.06
N GLU A 248 -1.90 -0.15 12.90
CA GLU A 248 -2.56 -1.45 12.75
C GLU A 248 -1.56 -2.60 12.88
N PHE A 249 -0.34 -2.43 12.36
CA PHE A 249 0.74 -3.37 12.59
C PHE A 249 1.13 -3.45 14.08
N PHE A 250 1.31 -2.31 14.74
CA PHE A 250 1.74 -2.26 16.14
C PHE A 250 0.72 -2.93 17.06
N GLU A 251 -0.57 -2.69 16.87
CA GLU A 251 -1.63 -3.38 17.62
C GLU A 251 -1.59 -4.89 17.41
N PHE A 252 -1.41 -5.34 16.16
CA PHE A 252 -1.28 -6.76 15.85
C PHE A 252 -0.02 -7.38 16.48
N TYR A 253 1.08 -6.63 16.53
CA TYR A 253 2.33 -7.04 17.18
C TYR A 253 2.16 -7.21 18.70
N LEU A 254 1.43 -6.31 19.37
CA LEU A 254 1.12 -6.43 20.80
C LEU A 254 0.19 -7.62 21.08
N GLU A 255 -0.81 -7.85 20.23
CA GLU A 255 -1.68 -9.03 20.31
C GLU A 255 -0.87 -10.33 20.17
N ALA A 256 0.02 -10.39 19.19
CA ALA A 256 0.92 -11.52 18.95
C ALA A 256 1.86 -11.77 20.15
N SER A 257 2.48 -10.70 20.66
CA SER A 257 3.39 -10.75 21.80
C SER A 257 2.71 -11.30 23.04
N THR A 258 1.48 -10.84 23.31
CA THR A 258 0.68 -11.32 24.46
C THR A 258 0.41 -12.82 24.34
N ARG A 259 0.04 -13.31 23.15
CA ARG A 259 -0.24 -14.73 22.90
C ARG A 259 0.98 -15.63 23.02
N ILE A 260 2.15 -15.12 22.65
CA ILE A 260 3.40 -15.88 22.73
C ILE A 260 3.91 -15.94 24.16
N ILE A 261 3.82 -14.84 24.90
CA ILE A 261 4.24 -14.79 26.31
C ILE A 261 3.34 -15.69 27.18
N THR A 262 2.05 -15.81 26.86
CA THR A 262 1.17 -16.76 27.56
C THR A 262 1.47 -18.22 27.22
N GLY A 263 2.15 -18.51 26.10
CA GLY A 263 2.58 -19.86 25.69
C GLY A 263 3.69 -20.49 26.55
N GLU A 264 3.92 -21.79 26.42
CA GLU A 264 4.77 -22.59 27.32
C GLU A 264 6.29 -22.31 27.19
N ASN A 265 6.77 -21.80 26.05
CA ASN A 265 8.21 -21.57 25.75
C ASN A 265 8.62 -20.08 25.80
N ALA A 266 8.31 -19.37 26.90
CA ALA A 266 8.21 -17.90 26.89
C ALA A 266 9.44 -17.09 27.35
N THR A 267 10.49 -17.70 27.93
CA THR A 267 11.59 -16.94 28.58
C THR A 267 12.43 -16.13 27.58
N TYR A 268 12.96 -16.77 26.54
CA TYR A 268 13.80 -16.13 25.52
C TYR A 268 13.00 -15.14 24.64
N LEU A 269 11.74 -15.48 24.37
CA LEU A 269 10.88 -14.68 23.50
C LEU A 269 10.48 -13.35 24.17
N ALA A 270 10.32 -13.31 25.49
CA ALA A 270 9.97 -12.08 26.19
C ALA A 270 11.09 -11.04 26.16
N SER A 271 12.36 -11.44 26.29
CA SER A 271 13.51 -10.54 26.12
C SER A 271 13.65 -10.03 24.69
N GLU A 272 13.43 -10.89 23.70
CA GLU A 272 13.50 -10.51 22.28
C GLU A 272 12.38 -9.52 21.90
N ILE A 273 11.16 -9.73 22.40
CA ILE A 273 10.05 -8.79 22.23
C ILE A 273 10.39 -7.43 22.84
N LEU A 274 10.99 -7.42 24.03
CA LEU A 274 11.38 -6.19 24.70
C LEU A 274 12.44 -5.41 23.91
N GLU A 275 13.45 -6.09 23.38
CA GLU A 275 14.46 -5.46 22.51
C GLU A 275 13.83 -4.87 21.25
N LYS A 276 12.91 -5.60 20.61
CA LYS A 276 12.16 -5.10 19.44
C LYS A 276 11.32 -3.88 19.77
N LEU A 277 10.63 -3.86 20.92
CA LEU A 277 9.86 -2.69 21.37
C LEU A 277 10.76 -1.48 21.67
N LYS A 278 11.91 -1.70 22.32
CA LYS A 278 12.93 -0.65 22.50
C LYS A 278 13.40 -0.12 21.15
N HIS A 279 13.64 -0.99 20.18
CA HIS A 279 14.02 -0.57 18.83
C HIS A 279 12.91 0.25 18.15
N MET A 280 11.65 -0.22 18.21
CA MET A 280 10.48 0.49 17.69
C MET A 280 10.31 1.89 18.29
N SER A 281 10.65 2.08 19.57
CA SER A 281 10.58 3.38 20.24
C SER A 281 11.50 4.45 19.67
N THR A 282 12.53 4.06 18.91
CA THR A 282 13.45 5.01 18.27
C THR A 282 12.92 5.59 16.96
N PHE A 283 11.86 5.01 16.38
CA PHE A 283 11.34 5.41 15.08
C PHE A 283 10.27 6.50 15.18
N ASN A 284 10.14 7.24 14.07
CA ASN A 284 9.12 8.27 13.93
C ASN A 284 7.72 7.71 14.18
N ARG A 285 6.85 8.55 14.74
CA ARG A 285 5.44 8.25 15.05
C ARG A 285 5.20 7.21 16.14
N PHE A 286 6.23 6.62 16.77
CA PHE A 286 6.03 5.66 17.87
C PHE A 286 5.20 6.23 19.03
N SER A 287 5.50 7.46 19.47
CA SER A 287 4.75 8.13 20.53
C SER A 287 3.28 8.34 20.16
N LEU A 288 3.01 8.75 18.92
CA LEU A 288 1.67 8.93 18.39
C LEU A 288 0.93 7.60 18.27
N THR A 289 1.58 6.54 17.78
CA THR A 289 0.98 5.20 17.71
C THR A 289 0.67 4.66 19.10
N LEU A 290 1.53 4.92 20.09
CA LEU A 290 1.30 4.50 21.47
C LEU A 290 0.07 5.21 22.08
N ILE A 291 -0.12 6.50 21.79
CA ILE A 291 -1.30 7.27 22.24
C ILE A 291 -2.59 6.76 21.58
N LEU A 292 -2.53 6.39 20.30
CA LEU A 292 -3.70 5.94 19.54
C LEU A 292 -4.04 4.46 19.74
N CYS A 293 -3.08 3.65 20.19
CA CYS A 293 -3.24 2.22 20.41
C CYS A 293 -4.32 1.92 21.46
N ASP A 294 -5.07 0.83 21.25
CA ASP A 294 -6.00 0.34 22.26
C ASP A 294 -5.28 0.00 23.58
N GLN A 295 -5.64 0.72 24.64
CA GLN A 295 -5.06 0.52 25.98
C GLN A 295 -5.33 -0.88 26.53
N LEU A 296 -6.37 -1.58 26.05
CA LEU A 296 -6.65 -2.96 26.45
C LEU A 296 -5.54 -3.91 26.01
N LEU A 297 -4.95 -3.70 24.83
CA LEU A 297 -3.85 -4.53 24.33
C LEU A 297 -2.57 -4.32 25.14
N ILE A 298 -2.25 -3.05 25.45
CA ILE A 298 -1.10 -2.68 26.28
C ILE A 298 -1.23 -3.29 27.68
N ARG A 299 -2.40 -3.12 28.32
CA ARG A 299 -2.68 -3.70 29.63
C ARG A 299 -2.64 -5.23 29.60
N GLY A 300 -3.18 -5.85 28.55
CA GLY A 300 -3.15 -7.30 28.36
C GLY A 300 -1.72 -7.84 28.30
N LEU A 301 -0.85 -7.17 27.56
CA LEU A 301 0.57 -7.53 27.46
C LEU A 301 1.27 -7.39 28.82
N ILE A 302 1.09 -6.26 29.51
CA ILE A 302 1.71 -6.01 30.82
C ILE A 302 1.25 -7.05 31.85
N LEU A 303 -0.04 -7.41 31.85
CA LEU A 303 -0.56 -8.45 32.74
C LEU A 303 0.04 -9.83 32.43
N ALA A 304 0.18 -10.18 31.15
CA ALA A 304 0.82 -11.43 30.74
C ALA A 304 2.29 -11.48 31.16
N VAL A 305 3.03 -10.38 31.00
CA VAL A 305 4.42 -10.25 31.47
C VAL A 305 4.48 -10.34 32.99
N LYS A 306 3.58 -9.68 33.72
CA LYS A 306 3.54 -9.72 35.19
C LYS A 306 3.29 -11.11 35.75
N GLN A 307 2.49 -11.93 35.06
CA GLN A 307 2.22 -13.31 35.50
C GLN A 307 3.41 -14.24 35.29
N LYS A 308 4.20 -14.08 34.21
CA LYS A 308 5.30 -14.99 33.88
C LYS A 308 6.70 -14.48 34.23
N PHE A 309 6.91 -13.17 34.16
CA PHE A 309 8.20 -12.50 34.25
C PHE A 309 8.10 -11.20 35.06
N PRO A 310 7.94 -11.29 36.40
CA PRO A 310 7.78 -10.12 37.26
C PRO A 310 8.96 -9.14 37.17
N ASP A 311 10.18 -9.64 36.91
CA ASP A 311 11.40 -8.82 36.85
C ASP A 311 11.46 -7.88 35.63
N MET A 312 10.74 -8.21 34.54
CA MET A 312 10.74 -7.41 33.30
C MET A 312 9.58 -6.41 33.23
N VAL A 313 8.62 -6.48 34.15
CA VAL A 313 7.40 -5.66 34.14
C VAL A 313 7.72 -4.16 34.07
N ASN A 314 8.65 -3.70 34.92
CA ASN A 314 9.03 -2.28 34.97
C ASN A 314 9.55 -1.76 33.63
N GLN A 315 10.28 -2.58 32.87
CA GLN A 315 10.82 -2.17 31.57
C GLN A 315 9.73 -2.09 30.50
N PHE A 316 8.75 -2.99 30.54
CA PHE A 316 7.58 -2.92 29.65
C PHE A 316 6.68 -1.73 30.00
N GLU A 317 6.48 -1.48 31.30
CA GLU A 317 5.71 -0.34 31.78
C GLU A 317 6.36 0.99 31.39
N GLU A 318 7.68 1.13 31.57
CA GLU A 318 8.41 2.35 31.18
C GLU A 318 8.31 2.66 29.68
N LEU A 319 8.33 1.63 28.82
CA LEU A 319 8.26 1.82 27.37
C LEU A 319 6.84 2.05 26.85
N LEU A 320 5.84 1.42 27.47
CA LEU A 320 4.45 1.43 26.97
C LEU A 320 3.55 2.41 27.73
N HIS A 321 4.00 2.99 28.84
CA HIS A 321 3.33 4.12 29.46
C HIS A 321 3.90 5.44 28.95
N THR A 322 3.05 6.20 28.26
CA THR A 322 3.30 7.61 28.02
C THR A 322 3.25 8.34 29.36
N SER A 323 4.38 8.88 29.84
CA SER A 323 4.37 9.87 30.91
C SER A 323 3.46 11.01 30.45
N ARG A 324 2.34 11.17 31.15
CA ARG A 324 1.36 12.22 30.90
C ARG A 324 1.93 13.59 31.25
#